data_AF-A0A3D3H9K8-F1
#
_entry.id   AF-A0A3D3H9K8-F1
#
_cell.length_a   1.000
_cell.length_b   1.000
_cell.length_c   1.000
_cell.angle_alpha   90.00
_cell.angle_beta   90.00
_cell.angle_gamma   90.00
#
_symmetry.space_group_name_H-M   'P 1'
#
loop_
_entity.id
_entity.type
_entity.pdbx_description
1 polymer ?
#
loop_
_entity_poly.entity_id
_entity_poly.type
_entity_poly.pdbx_seq_one_letter_code
_entity_poly.pdbx_strand_id
1 'polypeptide(L)'
;MVLFLKNQGVEPPSEPVKRGRGRPRKYQVDAIRDAIGPGPIASNTTGSNHSARAKNFVKANRTILFIGLIVILATVPAIYFYSQNNNANKKLNDLQKNSQSADTAQQTIEVVGKLVLLPEGEQPTIATVTDPTKLKGQAFFASAQTGDKVLVYNKAGRAILYRPSLNKIIEMAPLNTDTTAQ
;
A
#
# COMPACT_ATOMS: atom_id res chain seq x y z
N MET A 1 0.09 -47.91 -44.55
CA MET A 1 -0.95 -47.97 -43.50
C MET A 1 -1.11 -46.57 -42.95
N VAL A 2 -2.15 -45.89 -43.42
CA VAL A 2 -2.60 -44.54 -43.04
C VAL A 2 -3.27 -44.62 -41.68
N LEU A 3 -3.09 -43.63 -40.78
CA LEU A 3 -4.08 -43.11 -39.82
C LEU A 3 -3.41 -42.02 -38.94
N PHE A 4 -3.53 -40.75 -39.34
CA PHE A 4 -4.52 -39.76 -38.88
C PHE A 4 -4.14 -39.06 -37.56
N LEU A 5 -3.53 -37.88 -37.71
CA LEU A 5 -3.31 -36.87 -36.68
C LEU A 5 -4.66 -36.31 -36.20
N LYS A 6 -5.00 -36.50 -34.92
CA LYS A 6 -6.15 -35.84 -34.30
C LYS A 6 -5.70 -34.59 -33.54
N ASN A 7 -5.61 -33.51 -34.32
CA ASN A 7 -5.98 -32.13 -34.02
C ASN A 7 -6.54 -31.90 -32.59
N GLN A 8 -5.71 -31.37 -31.68
CA GLN A 8 -6.19 -30.78 -30.43
C GLN A 8 -6.44 -29.29 -30.67
N GLY A 9 -7.67 -28.87 -30.35
CA GLY A 9 -8.21 -27.57 -30.65
C GLY A 9 -7.38 -26.43 -30.06
N VAL A 10 -6.91 -25.57 -30.94
CA VAL A 10 -6.42 -24.23 -30.61
C VAL A 10 -7.65 -23.40 -30.23
N GLU A 11 -7.80 -23.07 -28.95
CA GLU A 11 -8.75 -22.03 -28.53
C GLU A 11 -8.31 -20.69 -29.14
N PRO A 12 -9.20 -19.96 -29.84
CA PRO A 12 -8.86 -18.65 -30.37
C PRO A 12 -8.77 -17.61 -29.23
N PRO A 13 -7.93 -16.58 -29.39
CA PRO A 13 -7.77 -15.51 -28.40
C PRO A 13 -9.09 -14.76 -28.20
N SER A 14 -9.42 -14.49 -26.94
CA SER A 14 -10.60 -13.73 -26.54
C SER A 14 -10.57 -12.32 -27.16
N GLU A 15 -11.45 -12.10 -28.14
CA GLU A 15 -11.66 -10.77 -28.72
C GLU A 15 -12.19 -9.79 -27.66
N PRO A 16 -11.68 -8.55 -27.60
CA PRO A 16 -12.27 -7.52 -26.77
C PRO A 16 -13.65 -7.13 -27.33
N VAL A 17 -14.69 -7.37 -26.53
CA VAL A 17 -16.07 -6.96 -26.78
C VAL A 17 -16.11 -5.45 -27.10
N LYS A 18 -16.41 -5.11 -28.36
CA LYS A 18 -16.72 -3.74 -28.77
C LYS A 18 -18.02 -3.29 -28.09
N ARG A 19 -17.92 -2.54 -26.99
CA ARG A 19 -19.07 -1.85 -26.40
C ARG A 19 -19.60 -0.81 -27.39
N GLY A 20 -20.75 -1.12 -28.00
CA GLY A 20 -21.48 -0.21 -28.86
C GLY A 20 -21.81 1.09 -28.14
N ARG A 21 -21.48 2.22 -28.74
CA ARG A 21 -21.92 3.54 -28.31
C ARG A 21 -23.42 3.68 -28.61
N GLY A 22 -24.25 3.29 -27.66
CA GLY A 22 -25.68 3.60 -27.66
C GLY A 22 -25.89 5.10 -27.53
N ARG A 23 -26.61 5.70 -28.48
CA ARG A 23 -27.05 7.10 -28.42
C ARG A 23 -28.12 7.24 -27.33
N PRO A 24 -28.07 8.24 -26.44
CA PRO A 24 -29.14 8.46 -25.48
C PRO A 24 -30.41 8.92 -26.22
N ARG A 25 -31.51 8.19 -26.01
CA ARG A 25 -32.85 8.65 -26.38
C ARG A 25 -33.23 9.82 -25.46
N LYS A 26 -33.14 11.04 -25.97
CA LYS A 26 -34.03 12.12 -25.53
C LYS A 26 -35.43 11.72 -25.93
N TYR A 27 -36.38 11.67 -25.00
CA TYR A 27 -37.79 12.06 -25.15
C TYR A 27 -38.51 11.71 -23.84
N GLN A 28 -39.46 12.58 -23.46
CA GLN A 28 -40.42 12.45 -22.37
C GLN A 28 -40.00 12.97 -20.97
N VAL A 29 -39.95 14.29 -20.78
CA VAL A 29 -40.22 14.91 -19.46
C VAL A 29 -41.22 16.08 -19.50
N ASP A 30 -41.91 16.32 -20.62
CA ASP A 30 -42.82 17.47 -20.76
C ASP A 30 -44.27 17.21 -20.31
N ALA A 31 -44.51 16.27 -19.38
CA ALA A 31 -45.89 15.90 -18.99
C ALA A 31 -46.17 15.94 -17.47
N ILE A 32 -45.49 16.80 -16.72
CA ILE A 32 -45.85 17.09 -15.31
C ILE A 32 -45.72 18.59 -15.04
N ARG A 33 -46.44 19.42 -15.80
CA ARG A 33 -46.56 20.86 -15.51
C ARG A 33 -47.99 21.35 -15.26
N ASP A 34 -49.00 20.51 -15.42
CA ASP A 34 -50.40 20.97 -15.41
C ASP A 34 -51.27 20.40 -14.26
N ALA A 35 -50.68 19.89 -13.17
CA ALA A 35 -51.44 19.25 -12.08
C ALA A 35 -51.27 19.89 -10.69
N ILE A 36 -50.91 21.17 -10.60
CA ILE A 36 -50.93 21.91 -9.32
C ILE A 36 -51.63 23.25 -9.55
N GLY A 37 -52.93 23.29 -9.24
CA GLY A 37 -53.71 24.53 -9.23
C GLY A 37 -53.22 25.51 -8.15
N PRO A 38 -53.60 26.80 -8.22
CA PRO A 38 -53.21 27.78 -7.22
C PRO A 38 -53.93 27.49 -5.89
N GLY A 39 -53.21 26.87 -4.95
CA GLY A 39 -53.62 26.79 -3.55
C GLY A 39 -53.47 28.16 -2.85
N PRO A 40 -54.23 28.41 -1.78
CA PRO A 40 -54.29 29.71 -1.12
C PRO A 40 -52.93 30.14 -0.56
N ILE A 41 -52.52 31.36 -0.92
CA ILE A 41 -51.35 32.05 -0.40
C ILE A 41 -51.63 32.39 1.07
N ALA A 42 -51.14 31.56 1.99
CA ALA A 42 -51.12 31.89 3.41
C ALA A 42 -50.03 32.93 3.66
N SER A 43 -50.43 34.19 3.83
CA SER A 43 -49.58 35.27 4.34
C SER A 43 -49.41 35.11 5.85
N ASN A 44 -48.26 34.58 6.29
CA ASN A 44 -47.86 34.65 7.69
C ASN A 44 -47.18 36.00 7.97
N THR A 45 -48.02 36.92 8.38
CA THR A 45 -47.71 38.22 8.95
C THR A 45 -47.01 38.08 10.32
N THR A 46 -45.99 38.92 10.54
CA THR A 46 -45.53 39.45 11.84
C THR A 46 -44.69 38.57 12.76
N GLY A 47 -43.46 39.03 12.96
CA GLY A 47 -42.56 38.66 14.05
C GLY A 47 -41.29 39.49 14.01
N SER A 48 -41.40 40.79 14.33
CA SER A 48 -40.27 41.71 14.47
C SER A 48 -39.40 41.30 15.66
N ASN A 49 -38.32 40.56 15.39
CA ASN A 49 -37.28 40.25 16.37
C ASN A 49 -36.40 41.49 16.62
N HIS A 50 -36.93 42.46 17.36
CA HIS A 50 -36.14 43.46 18.07
C HIS A 50 -36.00 43.02 19.53
N SER A 51 -35.09 42.07 19.79
CA SER A 51 -34.52 41.92 21.13
C SER A 51 -33.11 42.51 21.10
N ALA A 52 -32.99 43.66 21.76
CA ALA A 52 -31.75 44.37 21.97
C ALA A 52 -30.66 43.40 22.45
N ARG A 53 -29.58 43.29 21.66
CA ARG A 53 -28.38 42.55 22.04
C ARG A 53 -27.75 43.28 23.22
N ALA A 54 -28.10 42.87 24.45
CA ALA A 54 -27.44 43.32 25.65
C ALA A 54 -25.96 42.96 25.55
N LYS A 55 -25.12 43.95 25.24
CA LYS A 55 -23.66 43.82 25.33
C LYS A 55 -23.30 43.87 26.80
N ASN A 56 -23.35 42.71 27.47
CA ASN A 56 -22.76 42.55 28.78
C ASN A 56 -21.24 42.64 28.61
N PHE A 57 -20.68 43.82 28.87
CA PHE A 57 -19.25 44.01 29.06
C PHE A 57 -18.87 43.28 30.35
N VAL A 58 -18.48 42.01 30.21
CA VAL A 58 -17.94 41.21 31.31
C VAL A 58 -16.68 41.91 31.80
N LYS A 59 -16.73 42.52 33.00
CA LYS A 59 -15.52 42.96 33.68
C LYS A 59 -14.65 41.72 33.89
N ALA A 60 -13.58 41.59 33.10
CA ALA A 60 -12.66 40.48 33.21
C ALA A 60 -11.97 40.56 34.58
N ASN A 61 -12.37 39.68 35.50
CA ASN A 61 -11.67 39.52 36.76
C ASN A 61 -10.25 39.03 36.46
N ARG A 62 -9.24 39.62 37.13
CA ARG A 62 -7.82 39.29 36.92
C ARG A 62 -7.56 37.78 37.00
N THR A 63 -8.33 37.04 37.81
CA THR A 63 -8.29 35.58 37.90
C THR A 63 -8.68 34.87 36.61
N ILE A 64 -9.67 35.38 35.86
CA ILE A 64 -10.08 34.84 34.56
C ILE A 64 -8.98 35.07 33.51
N LEU A 65 -8.28 36.21 33.59
CA LEU A 65 -7.12 36.48 32.74
C LEU A 65 -5.94 35.54 33.04
N PHE A 66 -5.70 35.25 34.33
CA PHE A 66 -4.66 34.28 34.73
C PHE A 66 -4.99 32.85 34.32
N ILE A 67 -6.24 32.40 34.45
CA ILE A 67 -6.66 31.07 33.99
C ILE A 67 -6.54 30.96 32.47
N GLY A 68 -6.93 32.00 31.72
CA GLY A 68 -6.71 32.07 30.28
C GLY A 68 -5.23 31.96 29.89
N LEU A 69 -4.35 32.63 30.63
CA LEU A 69 -2.89 32.59 30.41
C LEU A 69 -2.31 31.18 30.62
N ILE A 70 -2.76 30.46 31.66
CA ILE A 70 -2.31 29.09 31.96
C ILE A 70 -2.76 28.11 30.87
N VAL A 71 -4.00 28.25 30.37
CA VAL A 71 -4.52 27.42 29.27
C VAL A 71 -3.74 27.68 27.96
N ILE A 72 -3.35 28.93 27.71
CA ILE A 72 -2.51 29.27 26.55
C ILE A 72 -1.10 28.69 26.70
N LEU A 73 -0.50 28.74 27.90
CA LEU A 73 0.82 28.16 28.15
C LEU A 73 0.86 26.62 27.98
N ALA A 74 -0.24 25.92 28.26
CA ALA A 74 -0.32 24.47 28.12
C ALA A 74 -0.57 24.02 26.67
N THR A 75 -1.23 24.84 25.84
CA THR A 75 -1.61 24.46 24.47
C THR A 75 -0.45 24.58 23.47
N VAL A 76 0.45 25.54 23.65
CA VAL A 76 1.63 25.75 22.76
C VAL A 76 2.58 24.54 22.72
N PRO A 77 3.05 23.97 23.86
CA PRO A 77 3.90 22.78 23.82
C PRO A 77 3.15 21.53 23.34
N ALA A 78 1.84 21.42 23.59
CA ALA A 78 1.02 20.31 23.10
C ALA A 78 0.93 20.29 21.57
N ILE A 79 0.78 21.44 20.92
CA ILE A 79 0.77 21.55 19.44
C ILE A 79 2.14 21.20 18.86
N TYR A 80 3.22 21.72 19.46
CA TYR A 80 4.58 21.43 19.03
C TYR A 80 4.89 19.93 19.12
N PHE A 81 4.58 19.30 20.26
CA PHE A 81 4.83 17.88 20.52
C PHE A 81 3.93 16.97 19.67
N TYR A 82 2.67 17.36 19.43
CA TYR A 82 1.77 16.64 18.52
C TYR A 82 2.30 16.63 17.09
N SER A 83 2.91 17.73 16.62
CA SER A 83 3.51 17.78 15.28
C SER A 83 4.74 16.87 15.15
N GLN A 84 5.57 16.78 16.21
CA GLN A 84 6.75 15.92 16.22
C GLN A 84 6.39 14.44 16.27
N ASN A 85 5.34 14.07 17.02
CA ASN A 85 4.87 12.69 17.12
C ASN A 85 4.18 12.20 15.82
N ASN A 86 3.53 13.09 15.06
CA ASN A 86 2.91 12.72 13.79
C ASN A 86 3.91 12.46 12.65
N ASN A 87 5.10 13.06 12.68
CA ASN A 87 6.13 12.84 11.65
C ASN A 87 6.81 11.47 11.78
N ALA A 88 6.89 10.92 13.00
CA ALA A 88 7.41 9.57 13.24
C ALA A 88 6.43 8.48 12.76
N ASN A 89 5.13 8.69 12.95
CA ASN A 89 4.10 7.73 12.53
C ASN A 89 3.90 7.65 11.00
N LYS A 90 4.19 8.72 10.26
CA LYS A 90 4.11 8.71 8.79
C LYS A 90 5.23 7.87 8.16
N LYS A 91 6.47 8.01 8.65
CA LYS A 91 7.61 7.18 8.19
C LYS A 91 7.39 5.70 8.47
N LEU A 92 6.78 5.33 9.60
CA LEU A 92 6.48 3.92 9.90
C LEU A 92 5.37 3.33 9.01
N ASN A 93 4.33 4.10 8.68
CA ASN A 93 3.26 3.64 7.79
C ASN A 93 3.70 3.55 6.32
N ASP A 94 4.56 4.46 5.86
CA ASP A 94 5.13 4.40 4.52
C ASP A 94 6.15 3.25 4.41
N LEU A 95 6.95 3.00 5.46
CA LEU A 95 7.78 1.79 5.50
C LEU A 95 6.92 0.53 5.55
N GLN A 96 5.85 0.45 6.35
CA GLN A 96 5.02 -0.76 6.42
C GLN A 96 4.26 -1.06 5.12
N LYS A 97 3.74 -0.05 4.40
CA LYS A 97 3.01 -0.27 3.14
C LYS A 97 3.91 -0.67 1.97
N ASN A 98 5.21 -0.36 2.05
CA ASN A 98 6.16 -0.51 0.95
C ASN A 98 7.20 -1.64 1.25
N SER A 99 7.43 -1.98 2.52
CA SER A 99 8.34 -3.05 2.99
C SER A 99 7.78 -4.46 2.86
N GLN A 100 6.49 -4.64 2.56
CA GLN A 100 5.90 -5.97 2.76
C GLN A 100 6.33 -7.01 1.71
N SER A 101 6.80 -6.60 0.52
CA SER A 101 7.30 -7.57 -0.49
C SER A 101 8.34 -7.04 -1.50
N ALA A 102 8.32 -5.76 -1.88
CA ALA A 102 9.15 -5.26 -2.98
C ALA A 102 10.39 -4.47 -2.51
N ASP A 103 10.24 -3.61 -1.51
CA ASP A 103 11.37 -2.76 -1.05
C ASP A 103 12.44 -3.57 -0.32
N THR A 104 12.06 -4.62 0.43
CA THR A 104 13.04 -5.48 1.12
C THR A 104 13.85 -6.34 0.15
N ALA A 105 13.28 -6.70 -1.01
CA ALA A 105 13.96 -7.48 -2.02
C ALA A 105 15.03 -6.63 -2.73
N GLN A 106 14.68 -5.43 -3.17
CA GLN A 106 15.61 -4.50 -3.82
C GLN A 106 16.72 -4.07 -2.87
N GLN A 107 16.39 -3.75 -1.62
CA GLN A 107 17.40 -3.46 -0.58
C GLN A 107 18.36 -4.63 -0.37
N THR A 108 17.86 -5.87 -0.38
CA THR A 108 18.71 -7.06 -0.26
C THR A 108 19.66 -7.17 -1.45
N ILE A 109 19.17 -6.95 -2.67
CA ILE A 109 19.99 -6.98 -3.90
C ILE A 109 21.07 -5.90 -3.84
N GLU A 110 20.73 -4.68 -3.46
CA GLU A 110 21.70 -3.58 -3.33
C GLU A 110 22.79 -3.88 -2.30
N VAL A 111 22.41 -4.41 -1.14
CA VAL A 111 23.37 -4.75 -0.08
C VAL A 111 24.26 -5.89 -0.54
N VAL A 112 23.69 -6.97 -1.10
CA VAL A 112 24.46 -8.09 -1.62
C VAL A 112 25.37 -7.66 -2.77
N GLY A 113 24.92 -6.75 -3.63
CA GLY A 113 25.71 -6.19 -4.74
C GLY A 113 26.93 -5.38 -4.29
N LYS A 114 26.93 -4.87 -3.06
CA LYS A 114 28.11 -4.24 -2.44
C LYS A 114 29.09 -5.28 -1.88
N LEU A 115 28.63 -6.49 -1.59
CA LEU A 115 29.42 -7.57 -1.00
C LEU A 115 30.02 -8.49 -2.06
N VAL A 116 29.32 -8.72 -3.16
CA VAL A 116 29.70 -9.65 -4.24
C VAL A 116 29.25 -9.12 -5.59
N LEU A 117 30.03 -9.41 -6.64
CA LEU A 117 29.63 -9.14 -8.02
C LEU A 117 28.41 -9.98 -8.43
N LEU A 118 27.29 -9.29 -8.64
CA LEU A 118 26.03 -9.89 -9.06
C LEU A 118 25.93 -10.01 -10.59
N PRO A 119 25.23 -11.04 -11.11
CA PRO A 119 24.90 -11.11 -12.53
C PRO A 119 24.04 -9.91 -12.97
N GLU A 120 24.38 -9.31 -14.12
CA GLU A 120 23.64 -8.19 -14.70
C GLU A 120 22.59 -8.68 -15.71
N GLY A 121 21.55 -7.88 -15.94
CA GLY A 121 20.50 -8.18 -16.93
C GLY A 121 19.45 -9.20 -16.49
N GLU A 122 19.43 -9.57 -15.20
CA GLU A 122 18.35 -10.36 -14.62
C GLU A 122 18.02 -9.94 -13.18
N GLN A 123 16.81 -10.29 -12.75
CA GLN A 123 16.35 -10.08 -11.37
C GLN A 123 16.35 -11.42 -10.64
N PRO A 124 17.00 -11.53 -9.47
CA PRO A 124 17.00 -12.78 -8.72
C PRO A 124 15.64 -13.04 -8.08
N THR A 125 15.32 -14.31 -7.93
CA THR A 125 14.23 -14.73 -7.03
C THR A 125 14.76 -14.75 -5.61
N ILE A 126 14.11 -14.01 -4.72
CA ILE A 126 14.52 -13.94 -3.31
C ILE A 126 13.56 -14.75 -2.45
N ALA A 127 14.11 -15.65 -1.64
CA ALA A 127 13.37 -16.42 -0.65
C ALA A 127 13.97 -16.21 0.74
N THR A 128 13.17 -16.38 1.80
CA THR A 128 13.66 -16.35 3.19
C THR A 128 13.62 -17.76 3.76
N VAL A 129 14.72 -18.18 4.40
CA VAL A 129 14.81 -19.45 5.10
C VAL A 129 13.98 -19.36 6.37
N THR A 130 12.84 -20.03 6.39
CA THR A 130 11.97 -20.11 7.57
C THR A 130 12.37 -21.28 8.48
N ASP A 131 12.69 -22.42 7.87
CA ASP A 131 13.05 -23.65 8.57
C ASP A 131 14.28 -24.31 7.92
N PRO A 132 15.50 -24.10 8.48
CA PRO A 132 16.72 -24.68 7.94
C PRO A 132 16.76 -26.21 8.07
N THR A 133 15.98 -26.81 8.99
CA THR A 133 16.02 -28.27 9.22
C THR A 133 15.53 -29.06 8.01
N LYS A 134 14.56 -28.50 7.27
CA LYS A 134 14.02 -29.07 6.03
C LYS A 134 14.96 -28.96 4.83
N LEU A 135 16.00 -28.13 4.94
CA LEU A 135 16.93 -27.83 3.86
C LEU A 135 18.30 -28.50 4.07
N LYS A 136 18.52 -29.18 5.20
CA LYS A 136 19.79 -29.86 5.54
C LYS A 136 20.25 -30.92 4.53
N GLY A 137 19.35 -31.42 3.69
CA GLY A 137 19.69 -32.36 2.61
C GLY A 137 20.51 -31.75 1.47
N GLN A 138 20.68 -30.43 1.45
CA GLN A 138 21.42 -29.70 0.43
C GLN A 138 22.65 -29.03 1.04
N ALA A 139 23.83 -29.29 0.48
CA ALA A 139 25.09 -28.72 0.98
C ALA A 139 25.07 -27.19 1.04
N PHE A 140 24.40 -26.53 0.08
CA PHE A 140 24.23 -25.08 0.04
C PHE A 140 23.54 -24.50 1.29
N PHE A 141 22.68 -25.29 1.95
CA PHE A 141 21.93 -24.87 3.13
C PHE A 141 22.53 -25.41 4.44
N ALA A 142 23.71 -26.06 4.41
CA ALA A 142 24.31 -26.68 5.59
C ALA A 142 24.54 -25.69 6.75
N SER A 143 24.88 -24.44 6.41
CA SER A 143 25.15 -23.36 7.38
C SER A 143 24.00 -22.35 7.49
N ALA A 144 22.84 -22.65 6.89
CA ALA A 144 21.69 -21.75 6.86
C ALA A 144 21.00 -21.64 8.23
N GLN A 145 20.52 -20.44 8.53
CA GLN A 145 19.76 -20.12 9.74
C GLN A 145 18.41 -19.52 9.38
N THR A 146 17.46 -19.59 10.30
CA THR A 146 16.16 -18.93 10.15
C THR A 146 16.36 -17.42 9.98
N GLY A 147 15.74 -16.86 8.94
CA GLY A 147 15.85 -15.45 8.55
C GLY A 147 16.93 -15.15 7.51
N ASP A 148 17.76 -16.14 7.13
CA ASP A 148 18.67 -15.98 6.00
C ASP A 148 17.89 -15.79 4.70
N LYS A 149 18.43 -14.99 3.78
CA LYS A 149 17.84 -14.70 2.47
C LYS A 149 18.61 -15.42 1.39
N VAL A 150 17.90 -16.09 0.50
CA VAL A 150 18.44 -16.80 -0.65
C VAL A 150 18.14 -15.98 -1.89
N LEU A 151 19.16 -15.65 -2.68
CA LEU A 151 19.01 -15.01 -3.98
C LEU A 151 19.35 -16.05 -5.04
N VAL A 152 18.39 -16.32 -5.93
CA VAL A 152 18.53 -17.31 -7.00
C VAL A 152 18.52 -16.61 -8.36
N TYR A 153 19.64 -16.69 -9.05
CA TYR A 153 19.87 -16.17 -10.40
C TYR A 153 19.74 -17.31 -11.39
N ASN A 154 18.56 -17.46 -11.98
CA ASN A 154 18.24 -18.62 -12.83
C ASN A 154 18.99 -18.59 -14.17
N LYS A 155 19.18 -17.43 -14.80
CA LYS A 155 19.89 -17.36 -16.10
C LYS A 155 21.39 -17.51 -15.91
N ALA A 156 21.96 -16.91 -14.87
CA ALA A 156 23.38 -17.07 -14.53
C ALA A 156 23.71 -18.40 -13.83
N GLY A 157 22.69 -19.18 -13.44
CA GLY A 157 22.88 -20.46 -12.77
C GLY A 157 23.58 -20.32 -11.42
N ARG A 158 23.21 -19.33 -10.59
CA ARG A 158 23.89 -19.04 -9.32
C ARG A 158 22.91 -18.85 -8.16
N ALA A 159 23.21 -19.44 -7.02
CA ALA A 159 22.52 -19.22 -5.76
C ALA A 159 23.45 -18.55 -4.74
N ILE A 160 22.91 -17.59 -3.98
CA ILE A 160 23.64 -16.84 -2.96
C ILE A 160 22.82 -16.85 -1.67
N LEU A 161 23.42 -17.31 -0.58
CA LEU A 161 22.84 -17.30 0.75
C LEU A 161 23.41 -16.11 1.53
N TYR A 162 22.56 -15.15 1.85
CA TYR A 162 22.89 -13.92 2.57
C TYR A 162 22.24 -13.91 3.95
N ARG A 163 23.01 -13.53 4.97
CA ARG A 163 22.49 -13.35 6.34
C ARG A 163 22.38 -11.87 6.67
N PRO A 164 21.15 -11.32 6.76
CA PRO A 164 20.95 -9.90 7.06
C PRO A 164 21.49 -9.47 8.42
N SER A 165 21.45 -10.34 9.44
CA SER A 165 21.89 -10.02 10.80
C SER A 165 23.40 -9.80 10.92
N LEU A 166 24.19 -10.44 10.06
CA LEU A 166 25.65 -10.31 10.03
C LEU A 166 26.13 -9.43 8.87
N ASN A 167 25.23 -9.07 7.95
CA ASN A 167 25.55 -8.42 6.68
C ASN A 167 26.66 -9.18 5.92
N LYS A 168 26.51 -10.50 5.80
CA LYS A 168 27.51 -11.39 5.19
C LYS A 168 26.88 -12.40 4.25
N ILE A 169 27.65 -12.78 3.24
CA ILE A 169 27.36 -13.94 2.41
C ILE A 169 27.82 -15.17 3.17
N ILE A 170 26.88 -16.08 3.39
CA ILE A 170 27.11 -17.34 4.10
C ILE A 170 27.60 -18.41 3.13
N GLU A 171 27.00 -18.49 1.94
CA GLU A 171 27.32 -19.52 0.95
C GLU A 171 27.01 -19.03 -0.47
N MET A 172 27.77 -19.52 -1.45
CA MET A 172 27.51 -19.29 -2.88
C MET A 172 27.76 -20.56 -3.67
N ALA A 173 26.79 -20.97 -4.47
CA ALA A 173 26.91 -22.18 -5.27
C ALA A 173 26.38 -21.99 -6.69
N PRO A 174 26.91 -22.72 -7.68
CA PRO A 174 26.24 -22.89 -8.95
C PRO A 174 24.90 -23.63 -8.74
N LEU A 175 23.90 -23.27 -9.53
CA LEU A 175 22.65 -24.02 -9.62
C LEU A 175 22.87 -25.24 -10.50
N ASN A 176 23.18 -26.37 -9.88
CA ASN A 176 23.07 -27.66 -10.55
C ASN A 176 21.59 -28.05 -10.49
N THR A 177 20.87 -27.88 -11.59
CA THR A 177 19.49 -28.36 -11.73
C THR A 177 19.47 -29.89 -11.91
N ASP A 178 20.14 -30.63 -11.04
CA ASP A 178 20.00 -32.08 -10.94
C ASP A 178 18.69 -32.38 -10.20
N THR A 179 17.59 -31.93 -10.79
CA THR A 179 16.25 -32.40 -10.48
C THR A 179 16.16 -33.82 -11.03
N THR A 180 16.82 -34.78 -10.39
CA THR A 180 16.46 -36.18 -10.55
C THR A 180 15.14 -36.34 -9.80
N ALA A 181 14.03 -36.09 -10.50
CA ALA A 181 12.74 -36.61 -10.09
C ALA A 181 12.88 -38.14 -10.01
N GLN A 182 12.91 -38.65 -8.78
CA GLN A 182 12.66 -40.06 -8.49
C GLN A 182 11.30 -40.17 -7.82
#